data_AF-A0A3D3JE44-F1
#
_entry.id   AF-A0A3D3JE44-F1
#
_cell.length_a   1.000
_cell.length_b   1.000
_cell.length_c   1.000
_cell.angle_alpha   90.00
_cell.angle_beta   90.00
_cell.angle_gamma   90.00
#
_symmetry.space_group_name_H-M   'P 1'
#
loop_
_entity.id
_entity.type
_entity.pdbx_description
1 polymer ?
#
loop_
_entity_poly.entity_id
_entity_poly.type
_entity_poly.pdbx_seq_one_letter_code
_entity_poly.pdbx_strand_id
1 'polypeptide(L)'
;MIRSLFIVGALFLSVMAATAQVQPSQQQPSLNAGQDMTVVKPKLPLGDVKVVARFIETVEIKGTEVEAFLDVKKALNAASEAGSKAGKKDEDLIVVEMRMDVANNFYVLMQRATLKGQDAEKFKMIISALQDAAREAAGQKK
;
A
#
# COMPACT_ATOMS: atom_id res chain seq x y z
N MET A 1 -11.69 9.15 -74.47
CA MET A 1 -11.25 9.41 -73.09
C MET A 1 -12.48 9.49 -72.20
N ILE A 2 -12.70 8.47 -71.37
CA ILE A 2 -13.83 8.36 -70.43
C ILE A 2 -13.35 8.91 -69.08
N ARG A 3 -14.08 9.85 -68.50
CA ARG A 3 -13.96 10.26 -67.10
C ARG A 3 -15.36 10.42 -66.52
N SER A 4 -15.70 9.49 -65.62
CA SER A 4 -16.16 9.72 -64.25
C SER A 4 -17.32 10.70 -64.01
N LEU A 5 -18.28 10.51 -63.10
CA LEU A 5 -18.66 9.44 -62.19
C LEU A 5 -19.90 9.97 -61.42
N PHE A 6 -20.99 9.20 -61.44
CA PHE A 6 -21.93 8.88 -60.34
C PHE A 6 -22.80 9.94 -59.63
N ILE A 7 -24.12 9.66 -59.76
CA ILE A 7 -25.13 9.36 -58.73
C ILE A 7 -25.42 10.42 -57.67
N VAL A 8 -26.56 11.09 -57.90
CA VAL A 8 -27.32 11.91 -56.96
C VAL A 8 -28.34 11.02 -56.23
N GLY A 9 -28.37 11.15 -54.90
CA GLY A 9 -29.59 11.24 -54.11
C GLY A 9 -30.39 9.98 -53.85
N ALA A 10 -30.24 9.42 -52.65
CA ALA A 10 -31.32 8.69 -51.99
C ALA A 10 -31.45 9.18 -50.55
N LEU A 11 -32.41 10.08 -50.35
CA LEU A 11 -32.95 10.46 -49.05
C LEU A 11 -33.72 9.23 -48.52
N PHE A 12 -33.26 8.64 -47.41
CA PHE A 12 -34.06 7.68 -46.65
C PHE A 12 -34.46 8.31 -45.32
N LEU A 13 -35.73 8.69 -45.26
CA LEU A 13 -36.48 8.87 -44.02
C LEU A 13 -36.66 7.49 -43.38
N SER A 14 -36.25 7.34 -42.12
CA SER A 14 -36.69 6.25 -41.26
C SER A 14 -37.06 6.80 -39.89
N VAL A 15 -38.37 6.99 -39.72
CA VAL A 15 -39.07 7.06 -38.44
C VAL A 15 -39.26 5.61 -37.96
N MET A 16 -38.88 5.32 -36.71
CA MET A 16 -39.33 4.23 -35.82
C MET A 16 -38.17 3.88 -34.86
N ALA A 17 -38.34 3.51 -33.59
CA ALA A 17 -39.49 3.31 -32.73
C ALA A 17 -38.97 3.42 -31.27
N ALA A 18 -39.85 3.81 -30.34
CA ALA A 18 -39.57 3.80 -28.92
C ALA A 18 -39.40 2.35 -28.42
N THR A 19 -38.17 1.96 -28.11
CA THR A 19 -37.87 0.84 -27.21
C THR A 19 -37.26 1.43 -25.95
N ALA A 20 -37.94 1.22 -24.82
CA ALA A 20 -37.41 1.51 -23.49
C ALA A 20 -36.09 0.77 -23.29
N GLN A 21 -34.98 1.47 -23.52
CA GLN A 21 -33.65 0.95 -23.30
C GLN A 21 -33.38 1.04 -21.80
N VAL A 22 -33.54 -0.11 -21.12
CA VAL A 22 -33.02 -0.33 -19.77
C VAL A 22 -31.55 0.07 -19.81
N GLN A 23 -31.22 1.18 -19.16
CA GLN A 23 -29.89 1.71 -19.08
C GLN A 23 -29.08 0.75 -18.20
N PRO A 24 -28.04 0.07 -18.72
CA PRO A 24 -27.15 -0.68 -17.86
C PRO A 24 -26.50 0.31 -16.90
N SER A 25 -26.78 0.14 -15.62
CA SER A 25 -26.09 0.79 -14.52
C SER A 25 -24.59 0.70 -14.76
N GLN A 26 -23.96 1.83 -15.03
CA GLN A 26 -22.51 1.96 -15.03
C GLN A 26 -22.02 1.59 -13.62
N GLN A 27 -21.61 0.34 -13.47
CA GLN A 27 -20.73 -0.08 -12.39
C GLN A 27 -19.48 0.79 -12.50
N GLN A 28 -19.38 1.78 -11.62
CA GLN A 28 -18.11 2.41 -11.32
C GLN A 28 -17.12 1.30 -10.98
N PRO A 29 -15.94 1.26 -11.64
CA PRO A 29 -14.87 0.42 -11.16
C PRO A 29 -14.52 0.88 -9.75
N SER A 30 -14.81 0.04 -8.76
CA SER A 30 -14.22 0.16 -7.44
C SER A 30 -12.69 0.08 -7.61
N LEU A 31 -12.01 1.21 -7.35
CA LEU A 31 -10.55 1.40 -7.47
C LEU A 31 -9.71 0.61 -6.46
N ASN A 32 -10.21 -0.51 -5.93
CA ASN A 32 -9.46 -1.37 -5.01
C ASN A 32 -9.77 -2.84 -5.27
N ALA A 33 -9.63 -3.27 -6.53
CA ALA A 33 -9.64 -4.68 -6.87
C ALA A 33 -8.22 -5.26 -6.77
N GLY A 34 -7.93 -5.96 -5.67
CA GLY A 34 -7.02 -7.10 -5.70
C GLY A 34 -5.53 -6.86 -5.43
N GLN A 35 -5.16 -6.01 -4.47
CA GLN A 35 -3.86 -6.24 -3.83
C GLN A 35 -3.97 -7.47 -2.94
N ASP A 36 -3.36 -8.56 -3.40
CA ASP A 36 -3.03 -9.75 -2.62
C ASP A 36 -2.69 -9.34 -1.18
N MET A 37 -3.55 -9.72 -0.23
CA MET A 37 -3.43 -9.40 1.21
C MET A 37 -2.28 -10.19 1.85
N THR A 38 -1.09 -10.08 1.28
CA THR A 38 0.12 -10.74 1.76
C THR A 38 0.51 -10.06 3.05
N VAL A 39 0.56 -10.80 4.13
CA VAL A 39 0.98 -10.29 5.44
C VAL A 39 2.46 -10.55 5.62
N VAL A 40 3.19 -9.51 6.00
CA VAL A 40 4.62 -9.52 6.34
C VAL A 40 4.73 -9.42 7.86
N LYS A 41 5.67 -10.20 8.43
CA LYS A 41 5.79 -10.39 9.88
C LYS A 41 7.22 -10.19 10.39
N PRO A 42 7.83 -8.98 10.25
CA PRO A 42 9.14 -8.73 10.80
C PRO A 42 9.16 -8.96 12.31
N LYS A 43 10.24 -9.58 12.77
CA LYS A 43 10.54 -9.80 14.18
C LYS A 43 11.55 -8.76 14.64
N LEU A 44 11.16 -7.96 15.63
CA LEU A 44 11.96 -6.86 16.14
C LEU A 44 11.91 -6.84 17.67
N PRO A 45 12.99 -6.42 18.36
CA PRO A 45 12.90 -6.11 19.78
C PRO A 45 11.81 -5.06 20.04
N LEU A 46 11.04 -5.21 21.13
CA LEU A 46 9.98 -4.25 21.49
C LEU A 46 10.51 -2.81 21.59
N GLY A 47 11.72 -2.64 22.15
CA GLY A 47 12.39 -1.34 22.25
C GLY A 47 12.62 -0.71 20.88
N ASP A 48 12.95 -1.53 19.88
CA ASP A 48 13.22 -1.05 18.52
C ASP A 48 11.95 -0.68 17.79
N VAL A 49 10.84 -1.41 18.00
CA VAL A 49 9.53 -1.02 17.47
C VAL A 49 9.11 0.37 17.99
N LYS A 50 9.36 0.65 19.27
CA LYS A 50 9.12 1.99 19.87
C LYS A 50 10.02 3.07 19.28
N VAL A 51 11.28 2.75 19.00
CA VAL A 51 12.24 3.69 18.39
C VAL A 51 11.85 4.02 16.95
N VAL A 52 11.47 3.01 16.17
CA VAL A 52 11.03 3.17 14.78
C VAL A 52 9.80 4.06 14.66
N ALA A 53 8.83 3.90 15.57
CA ALA A 53 7.66 4.75 15.62
C ALA A 53 8.03 6.24 15.76
N ARG A 54 9.14 6.55 16.44
CA ARG A 54 9.68 7.92 16.55
C ARG A 54 10.44 8.36 15.30
N PHE A 55 11.11 7.44 14.61
CA PHE A 55 11.83 7.78 13.36
C PHE A 55 10.88 8.22 12.27
N ILE A 56 9.77 7.49 12.07
CA ILE A 56 8.81 7.85 11.03
C ILE A 56 8.16 9.21 11.30
N GLU A 57 8.05 9.63 12.56
CA GLU A 57 7.51 10.95 12.94
C GLU A 57 8.41 12.12 12.49
N THR A 58 9.67 11.86 12.13
CA THR A 58 10.58 12.87 11.56
C THR A 58 10.37 13.11 10.06
N VAL A 59 9.55 12.28 9.40
CA VAL A 59 9.34 12.35 7.95
C VAL A 59 8.32 13.43 7.63
N GLU A 60 8.72 14.39 6.80
CA GLU A 60 7.77 15.34 6.20
C GLU A 60 6.91 14.61 5.17
N ILE A 61 5.58 14.68 5.27
CA ILE A 61 4.67 13.96 4.36
C ILE A 61 3.88 14.92 3.47
N LYS A 62 3.61 14.50 2.23
CA LYS A 62 2.64 15.16 1.36
C LYS A 62 1.21 14.73 1.74
N GLY A 63 0.22 15.54 1.37
CA GLY A 63 -1.19 15.21 1.61
C GLY A 63 -1.62 13.84 1.06
N THR A 64 -1.01 13.42 -0.06
CA THR A 64 -1.24 12.10 -0.68
C THR A 64 -0.65 10.92 0.12
N GLU A 65 0.22 11.19 1.10
CA GLU A 65 0.93 10.18 1.89
C GLU A 65 0.32 10.00 3.29
N VAL A 66 -0.71 10.77 3.64
CA VAL A 66 -1.32 10.77 4.99
C VAL A 66 -1.82 9.38 5.38
N GLU A 67 -2.59 8.71 4.51
CA GLU A 67 -3.10 7.37 4.81
C GLU A 67 -1.96 6.35 4.96
N ALA A 68 -0.97 6.39 4.07
CA ALA A 68 0.20 5.52 4.14
C ALA A 68 0.97 5.71 5.45
N PHE A 69 1.14 6.96 5.90
CA PHE A 69 1.76 7.27 7.18
C PHE A 69 0.94 6.76 8.37
N LEU A 70 -0.38 6.98 8.35
CA LEU A 70 -1.27 6.56 9.43
C LEU A 70 -1.34 5.04 9.56
N ASP A 71 -1.39 4.30 8.45
CA ASP A 71 -1.39 2.84 8.46
C ASP A 71 -0.11 2.25 9.06
N VAL A 72 1.05 2.82 8.70
CA VAL A 72 2.34 2.41 9.26
C VAL A 72 2.42 2.71 10.75
N LYS A 73 2.05 3.94 11.15
CA LYS A 73 2.03 4.34 12.57
C LYS A 73 1.10 3.44 13.39
N LYS A 74 -0.08 3.11 12.84
CA LYS A 74 -1.04 2.21 13.48
C LYS A 74 -0.45 0.81 13.69
N ALA A 75 0.21 0.24 12.67
CA ALA A 75 0.80 -1.10 12.78
C ALA A 75 1.89 -1.16 13.87
N LEU A 76 2.78 -0.16 13.91
CA LEU A 76 3.86 -0.08 14.89
C LEU A 76 3.31 0.11 16.32
N ASN A 77 2.35 1.01 16.50
CA ASN A 77 1.72 1.25 17.80
C ASN A 77 0.96 0.03 18.31
N ALA A 78 0.18 -0.62 17.44
CA ALA A 78 -0.56 -1.83 17.80
C ALA A 78 0.40 -2.94 18.27
N ALA A 79 1.51 -3.16 17.56
CA ALA A 79 2.51 -4.15 17.94
C ALA A 79 3.21 -3.79 19.26
N SER A 80 3.57 -2.52 19.45
CA SER A 80 4.21 -2.05 20.69
C SER A 80 3.29 -2.17 21.91
N GLU A 81 2.02 -1.78 21.76
CA GLU A 81 1.01 -1.91 22.79
C GLU A 81 0.73 -3.38 23.12
N ALA A 82 0.60 -4.24 22.11
CA ALA A 82 0.37 -5.66 22.31
C ALA A 82 1.56 -6.31 23.06
N GLY A 83 2.79 -6.00 22.66
CA GLY A 83 4.00 -6.46 23.35
C GLY A 83 4.04 -5.99 24.80
N SER A 84 3.75 -4.70 25.04
CA SER A 84 3.75 -4.13 26.39
C SER A 84 2.65 -4.75 27.27
N LYS A 85 1.45 -4.95 26.74
CA LYS A 85 0.33 -5.63 27.43
C LYS A 85 0.64 -7.10 27.73
N ALA A 86 1.43 -7.75 26.89
CA ALA A 86 1.91 -9.11 27.09
C ALA A 86 3.11 -9.21 28.07
N GLY A 87 3.52 -8.11 28.69
CA GLY A 87 4.64 -8.08 29.65
C GLY A 87 6.02 -8.27 29.02
N LYS A 88 6.16 -8.02 27.71
CA LYS A 88 7.45 -8.08 27.01
C LYS A 88 8.37 -6.94 27.44
N LYS A 89 9.66 -7.25 27.56
CA LYS A 89 10.73 -6.28 27.80
C LYS A 89 11.24 -5.70 26.49
N ASP A 90 12.02 -4.63 26.57
CA ASP A 90 12.51 -3.93 25.37
C ASP A 90 13.41 -4.81 24.49
N GLU A 91 14.15 -5.74 25.10
CA GLU A 91 14.98 -6.74 24.43
C GLU A 91 14.21 -7.93 23.83
N ASP A 92 12.95 -8.13 24.22
CA ASP A 92 12.15 -9.27 23.74
C ASP A 92 11.71 -9.05 22.28
N LEU A 93 11.88 -10.08 21.45
CA LEU A 93 11.37 -10.07 20.09
C LEU A 93 9.85 -10.13 20.06
N ILE A 94 9.26 -9.21 19.32
CA ILE A 94 7.83 -9.16 18.99
C ILE A 94 7.64 -9.23 17.48
N VAL A 95 6.47 -9.70 17.06
CA VAL A 95 6.06 -9.72 15.65
C VAL A 95 5.26 -8.47 15.36
N VAL A 96 5.64 -7.74 14.32
CA VAL A 96 4.83 -6.63 13.78
C VAL A 96 4.08 -7.18 12.57
N GLU A 97 2.76 -7.33 12.68
CA GLU A 97 1.96 -7.81 11.54
C GLU A 97 1.57 -6.64 10.64
N MET A 98 1.99 -6.69 9.39
CA MET A 98 1.75 -5.63 8.40
C MET A 98 1.24 -6.24 7.11
N ARG A 99 0.27 -5.62 6.45
CA ARG A 99 0.02 -5.96 5.04
C ARG A 99 1.21 -5.49 4.19
N MET A 100 1.46 -6.15 3.05
CA MET A 100 2.61 -5.86 2.19
C MET A 100 2.62 -4.42 1.67
N ASP A 101 1.48 -3.83 1.36
CA ASP A 101 1.34 -2.41 1.02
C ASP A 101 1.83 -1.50 2.16
N VAL A 102 1.44 -1.80 3.40
CA VAL A 102 1.87 -1.07 4.59
C VAL A 102 3.37 -1.28 4.85
N ALA A 103 3.89 -2.48 4.65
CA ALA A 103 5.32 -2.78 4.77
C ALA A 103 6.16 -2.00 3.75
N ASN A 104 5.69 -1.88 2.50
CA ASN A 104 6.34 -1.08 1.47
C ASN A 104 6.31 0.42 1.82
N ASN A 105 5.18 0.94 2.29
CA ASN A 105 5.06 2.32 2.76
C ASN A 105 6.01 2.57 3.94
N PHE A 106 6.10 1.63 4.87
CA PHE A 106 7.02 1.71 6.01
C PHE A 106 8.48 1.80 5.54
N TYR A 107 8.88 0.94 4.60
CA TYR A 107 10.22 0.99 4.00
C TYR A 107 10.53 2.35 3.38
N VAL A 108 9.61 2.90 2.59
CA VAL A 108 9.77 4.21 1.93
C VAL A 108 9.84 5.35 2.96
N LEU A 109 9.01 5.33 3.99
CA LEU A 109 9.05 6.34 5.06
C LEU A 109 10.39 6.27 5.82
N MET A 110 10.87 5.07 6.15
CA MET A 110 12.16 4.89 6.82
C MET A 110 13.33 5.42 6.00
N GLN A 111 13.36 5.23 4.68
CA GLN A 111 14.41 5.79 3.82
C GLN A 111 14.48 7.32 3.86
N ARG A 112 13.39 7.98 4.26
CA ARG A 112 13.27 9.44 4.35
C ARG A 112 13.40 9.96 5.78
N ALA A 113 13.45 9.07 6.77
CA ALA A 113 13.56 9.44 8.16
C ALA A 113 14.93 10.10 8.43
N THR A 114 14.93 11.13 9.27
CA THR A 114 16.16 11.77 9.71
C THR A 114 16.58 11.14 11.04
N LEU A 115 17.79 10.58 11.09
CA LEU A 115 18.33 9.93 12.28
C LEU A 115 19.71 10.49 12.66
N LYS A 116 20.07 10.34 13.94
CA LYS A 116 21.44 10.59 14.40
C LYS A 116 22.33 9.42 14.02
N GLY A 117 23.62 9.67 13.79
CA GLY A 117 24.57 8.63 13.40
C GLY A 117 24.65 7.45 14.39
N GLN A 118 24.44 7.71 15.69
CA GLN A 118 24.39 6.67 16.73
C GLN A 118 23.27 5.64 16.51
N ASP A 119 22.24 5.98 15.74
CA ASP A 119 21.10 5.11 15.47
C ASP A 119 21.26 4.29 14.17
N ALA A 120 22.38 4.45 13.45
CA ALA A 120 22.59 3.86 12.12
C ALA A 120 22.57 2.33 12.12
N GLU A 121 23.20 1.70 13.12
CA GLU A 121 23.19 0.23 13.25
C GLU A 121 21.78 -0.30 13.49
N LYS A 122 21.03 0.37 14.37
CA LYS A 122 19.65 0.04 14.69
C LYS A 122 18.77 0.17 13.45
N PHE A 123 18.87 1.29 12.74
CA PHE A 123 18.18 1.51 11.47
C PHE A 123 18.44 0.37 10.46
N LYS A 124 19.70 0.00 10.26
CA LYS A 124 20.08 -1.08 9.34
C LYS A 124 19.44 -2.40 9.73
N MET A 125 19.49 -2.76 11.02
CA MET A 125 18.91 -3.99 11.53
C MET A 125 17.39 -4.06 11.28
N ILE A 126 16.67 -2.96 11.52
CA ILE A 126 15.22 -2.88 11.30
C ILE A 126 14.89 -3.07 9.82
N ILE A 127 15.60 -2.38 8.94
CA ILE A 127 15.41 -2.52 7.49
C ILE A 127 15.69 -3.94 7.02
N SER A 128 16.76 -4.57 7.51
CA SER A 128 17.06 -5.97 7.20
C SER A 128 15.93 -6.90 7.63
N ALA A 129 15.43 -6.76 8.87
CA ALA A 129 14.34 -7.60 9.38
C ALA A 129 13.04 -7.44 8.56
N LEU A 130 12.75 -6.23 8.09
CA LEU A 130 11.63 -5.97 7.19
C LEU A 130 11.82 -6.65 5.83
N GLN A 131 13.01 -6.51 5.23
CA GLN A 131 13.33 -7.10 3.94
C GLN A 131 13.32 -8.64 3.98
N ASP A 132 13.85 -9.23 5.04
CA ASP A 132 13.86 -10.67 5.23
C ASP A 132 12.43 -11.20 5.38
N ALA A 133 11.60 -10.55 6.21
CA ALA A 133 10.20 -10.91 6.34
C ALA A 133 9.42 -10.77 5.02
N ALA A 134 9.73 -9.74 4.22
CA ALA A 134 9.10 -9.56 2.91
C ALA A 134 9.50 -10.66 1.91
N ARG A 135 10.77 -11.09 1.92
CA ARG A 135 11.26 -12.22 1.11
C ARG A 135 10.63 -13.54 1.53
N GLU A 136 10.52 -13.79 2.83
CA GLU A 136 9.84 -14.97 3.37
C GLU A 136 8.37 -15.02 2.91
N ALA A 137 7.64 -13.90 3.04
CA ALA A 137 6.26 -13.81 2.59
C ALA A 137 6.11 -14.00 1.07
N ALA A 138 7.08 -13.55 0.27
CA ALA A 138 7.10 -13.76 -1.18
C ALA A 138 7.45 -15.21 -1.56
N GLY A 139 8.30 -15.89 -0.78
CA GLY A 139 8.67 -17.29 -0.97
C GLY A 139 7.56 -18.27 -0.60
N GLN A 140 6.68 -17.92 0.35
CA GLN A 140 5.51 -18.71 0.75
C GLN A 140 4.41 -18.79 -0.32
N LYS A 141 4.51 -18.01 -1.41
CA LYS A 141 3.56 -18.04 -2.53
C LYS A 141 3.93 -19.03 -3.64
N LYS A 142 5.00 -19.82 -3.48
CA LYS A 142 5.43 -20.88 -4.41
C LYS A 142 5.08 -22.25 -3.86
#